data_AF-A0AAU5ZGD1-F1
#
_entry.id   AF-A0AAU5ZGD1-F1
#
_cell.length_a   1.000
_cell.length_b   1.000
_cell.length_c   1.000
_cell.angle_alpha   90.00
_cell.angle_beta   90.00
_cell.angle_gamma   90.00
#
_symmetry.space_group_name_H-M   'P 1'
#
loop_
_entity.id
_entity.type
_entity.pdbx_description
1 polymer ?
#
loop_
_entity_poly.entity_id
_entity_poly.type
_entity_poly.pdbx_seq_one_letter_code
_entity_poly.pdbx_strand_id
1 'polypeptide(L)'
;MTEPSTSWQLDAITYSGGTQDGPRANVKLSRAAEQVQAEGSGTGLVDAVCNSISQATSVEARVVAFRAYSVGPGSEAVGEVELEVELPGRRVAVRASSTDVVEAAGLALVAALNQYNAKRPARG
;
A
#
# COMPACT_ATOMS: atom_id res chain seq x y z
N MET A 1 -3.09 -22.43 -16.91
CA MET A 1 -2.92 -21.16 -17.64
C MET A 1 -3.62 -20.11 -16.80
N THR A 2 -2.89 -19.40 -15.96
CA THR A 2 -3.45 -18.43 -15.02
C THR A 2 -3.83 -17.19 -15.82
N GLU A 3 -5.10 -16.76 -15.74
CA GLU A 3 -5.51 -15.53 -16.41
C GLU A 3 -4.66 -14.36 -15.92
N PRO A 4 -4.26 -13.41 -16.79
CA PRO A 4 -3.46 -12.28 -16.37
C PRO A 4 -4.25 -11.47 -15.33
N SER A 5 -3.79 -11.52 -14.08
CA SER A 5 -4.43 -10.81 -12.97
C SER A 5 -4.33 -9.30 -13.23
N THR A 6 -5.48 -8.64 -13.39
CA THR A 6 -5.58 -7.17 -13.54
C THR A 6 -5.36 -6.43 -12.21
N SER A 7 -5.03 -7.16 -11.14
CA SER A 7 -4.71 -6.62 -9.82
C SER A 7 -3.24 -6.21 -9.73
N TRP A 8 -2.98 -5.12 -9.04
CA TRP A 8 -1.66 -4.74 -8.58
C TRP A 8 -1.11 -5.77 -7.57
N GLN A 9 0.19 -6.04 -7.68
CA GLN A 9 0.98 -6.77 -6.70
C GLN A 9 2.12 -5.89 -6.20
N LEU A 10 2.43 -6.00 -4.91
CA LEU A 10 3.55 -5.31 -4.28
C LEU A 10 4.76 -6.23 -4.32
N ASP A 11 5.66 -6.00 -5.28
CA ASP A 11 6.79 -6.89 -5.54
C ASP A 11 7.92 -6.66 -4.52
N ALA A 12 8.17 -5.39 -4.19
CA ALA A 12 9.21 -4.99 -3.26
C ALA A 12 8.95 -3.61 -2.66
N ILE A 13 9.43 -3.41 -1.44
CA ILE A 13 9.47 -2.12 -0.76
C ILE A 13 10.85 -1.96 -0.14
N THR A 14 11.45 -0.80 -0.34
CA THR A 14 12.59 -0.34 0.46
C THR A 14 12.20 0.98 1.07
N TYR A 15 12.37 1.15 2.38
CA TYR A 15 12.12 2.42 3.03
C TYR A 15 13.25 2.74 4.01
N SER A 16 13.46 4.03 4.25
CA SER A 16 14.47 4.52 5.18
C SER A 16 13.99 5.81 5.83
N GLY A 17 14.45 6.05 7.04
CA GLY A 17 14.12 7.25 7.80
C GLY A 17 14.68 7.17 9.21
N GLY A 18 14.61 8.29 9.92
CA GLY A 18 15.04 8.39 11.30
C GLY A 18 14.58 9.71 11.90
N THR A 19 14.93 9.97 13.15
CA THR A 19 14.60 11.25 13.79
C THR A 19 15.31 12.44 13.14
N GLN A 20 16.42 12.21 12.44
CA GLN A 20 17.18 13.25 11.72
C GLN A 20 17.10 13.13 10.20
N ASP A 21 16.65 11.98 9.68
CA ASP A 21 16.54 11.71 8.25
C ASP A 21 15.08 11.62 7.82
N GLY A 22 14.72 12.40 6.81
CA GLY A 22 13.36 12.43 6.26
C GLY A 22 12.89 11.04 5.77
N PRO A 23 11.64 10.62 6.10
CA PRO A 23 11.08 9.35 5.65
C PRO A 23 11.01 9.26 4.12
N ARG A 24 11.55 8.18 3.56
CA ARG A 24 11.55 7.88 2.13
C ARG A 24 11.20 6.42 1.88
N ALA A 25 10.54 6.15 0.77
CA ALA A 25 10.20 4.81 0.34
C ALA A 25 10.31 4.67 -1.19
N ASN A 26 10.88 3.57 -1.64
CA ASN A 26 10.88 3.10 -3.01
C ASN A 26 10.01 1.83 -3.09
N VAL A 27 9.07 1.79 -4.02
CA VAL A 27 8.16 0.66 -4.21
C VAL A 27 8.24 0.14 -5.62
N LYS A 28 8.15 -1.18 -5.75
CA LYS A 28 8.04 -1.89 -7.02
C LYS A 28 6.69 -2.59 -7.07
N LEU A 29 5.89 -2.29 -8.09
CA LEU A 29 4.58 -2.88 -8.29
C LEU A 29 4.52 -3.57 -9.66
N SER A 30 3.75 -4.65 -9.75
CA SER A 30 3.42 -5.30 -11.01
C SER A 30 1.91 -5.40 -11.22
N ARG A 31 1.47 -5.30 -12.48
CA ARG A 31 0.09 -5.56 -12.89
C ARG A 31 0.08 -6.13 -14.30
N ALA A 32 -0.49 -7.33 -14.46
CA ALA A 32 -0.44 -8.07 -15.72
C ALA A 32 1.01 -8.20 -16.25
N ALA A 33 1.34 -7.53 -17.37
CA ALA A 33 2.68 -7.53 -17.97
C ALA A 33 3.48 -6.25 -17.71
N GLU A 34 2.92 -5.32 -16.93
CA GLU A 34 3.53 -4.03 -16.61
C GLU A 34 4.19 -4.07 -15.24
N GLN A 35 5.39 -3.53 -15.14
CA GLN A 35 6.08 -3.28 -13.88
C GLN A 35 6.39 -1.81 -13.75
N VAL A 36 6.02 -1.23 -12.62
CA VAL A 36 6.22 0.19 -12.31
C VAL A 36 7.00 0.33 -11.01
N GLN A 37 7.75 1.42 -10.92
CA GLN A 37 8.53 1.76 -9.75
C GLN A 37 8.37 3.25 -9.47
N ALA A 38 8.26 3.61 -8.19
CA ALA A 38 8.26 5.00 -7.77
C ALA A 38 8.97 5.17 -6.44
N GLU A 39 9.52 6.36 -6.23
CA GLU A 39 10.09 6.80 -4.98
C GLU A 39 9.31 8.01 -4.46
N GLY A 40 9.15 8.09 -3.15
CA GLY A 40 8.36 9.10 -2.48
C GLY A 40 8.87 9.35 -1.08
N SER A 41 8.50 10.51 -0.56
CA SER A 41 8.75 10.92 0.82
C SER A 41 7.44 11.18 1.53
N GLY A 42 7.51 11.35 2.85
CA GLY A 42 6.35 11.62 3.66
C GLY A 42 6.70 12.12 5.05
N THR A 43 5.67 12.36 5.85
CA THR A 43 5.84 12.76 7.27
C THR A 43 6.20 11.56 8.17
N GLY A 44 6.07 10.34 7.66
CA GLY A 44 6.45 9.09 8.31
C GLY A 44 6.67 7.98 7.28
N LEU A 45 7.19 6.82 7.69
CA LEU A 45 7.48 5.72 6.75
C LEU A 45 6.21 5.18 6.07
N VAL A 46 5.11 5.07 6.83
CA VAL A 46 3.81 4.69 6.27
C VAL A 46 3.35 5.69 5.21
N ASP A 47 3.46 6.99 5.49
CA ASP A 47 3.08 8.05 4.55
C ASP A 47 3.96 8.02 3.29
N ALA A 48 5.28 7.84 3.45
CA ALA A 48 6.20 7.73 2.33
C ALA A 48 5.84 6.53 1.42
N VAL A 49 5.54 5.36 1.99
CA VAL A 49 5.09 4.19 1.22
C VAL A 49 3.77 4.47 0.50
N CYS A 50 2.79 5.06 1.19
CA CYS A 50 1.51 5.40 0.58
C CYS A 50 1.66 6.38 -0.59
N ASN A 51 2.52 7.39 -0.44
CA ASN A 51 2.82 8.37 -1.49
C ASN A 51 3.53 7.70 -2.69
N SER A 52 4.51 6.83 -2.45
CA SER A 52 5.19 6.09 -3.51
C SER A 52 4.23 5.18 -4.30
N ILE A 53 3.33 4.45 -3.61
CA ILE A 53 2.32 3.61 -4.27
C ILE A 53 1.34 4.45 -5.08
N SER A 54 0.88 5.59 -4.53
CA SER A 54 -0.03 6.50 -5.22
C SER A 54 0.61 7.06 -6.50
N GLN A 55 1.89 7.42 -6.44
CA GLN A 55 2.66 7.86 -7.61
C GLN A 55 2.83 6.75 -8.64
N ALA A 56 3.26 5.55 -8.22
CA ALA A 56 3.46 4.41 -9.11
C ALA A 56 2.17 4.01 -9.85
N THR A 57 1.03 4.09 -9.18
CA THR A 57 -0.28 3.70 -9.76
C THR A 57 -1.02 4.85 -10.42
N SER A 58 -0.55 6.09 -10.28
CA SER A 58 -1.24 7.31 -10.73
C SER A 58 -2.68 7.41 -10.20
N VAL A 59 -2.92 6.91 -8.98
CA VAL A 59 -4.20 7.01 -8.28
C VAL A 59 -3.98 7.82 -7.01
N GLU A 60 -4.68 8.95 -6.89
CA GLU A 60 -4.68 9.73 -5.66
C GLU A 60 -5.38 8.94 -4.55
N ALA A 61 -4.63 8.58 -3.52
CA ALA A 61 -5.15 7.89 -2.34
C ALA A 61 -4.85 8.71 -1.09
N ARG A 62 -5.90 9.06 -0.35
CA ARG A 62 -5.79 9.76 0.93
C ARG A 62 -6.10 8.79 2.06
N VAL A 63 -5.17 8.62 2.98
CA VAL A 63 -5.42 7.86 4.21
C VAL A 63 -6.39 8.64 5.11
N VAL A 64 -7.54 8.03 5.42
CA VAL A 64 -8.59 8.59 6.28
C VAL A 64 -8.45 8.05 7.71
N ALA A 65 -8.16 6.77 7.84
CA ALA A 65 -7.90 6.14 9.13
C ALA A 65 -6.83 5.06 8.99
N PHE A 66 -5.97 4.97 10.00
CA PHE A 66 -4.93 3.96 10.12
C PHE A 66 -4.97 3.42 11.55
N ARG A 67 -5.05 2.09 11.70
CA ARG A 67 -4.91 1.41 13.00
C ARG A 67 -3.99 0.22 12.83
N ALA A 68 -3.08 0.05 13.77
CA ALA A 68 -2.17 -1.09 13.81
C ALA A 68 -2.33 -1.83 15.14
N TYR A 69 -2.41 -3.15 15.06
CA TYR A 69 -2.58 -4.05 16.19
C TYR A 69 -1.49 -5.10 16.16
N SER A 70 -1.01 -5.50 17.32
CA SER A 70 -0.11 -6.65 17.46
C SER A 70 -0.95 -7.90 17.63
N VAL A 71 -0.68 -8.91 16.82
CA VAL A 71 -1.30 -10.23 16.87
C VAL A 71 -0.21 -11.25 17.21
N GLY A 72 -0.34 -11.87 18.38
CA GLY A 72 0.61 -12.84 18.91
C GLY A 72 1.64 -12.23 19.88
N PRO A 73 2.39 -13.07 20.59
CA PRO A 73 3.34 -12.63 21.61
C PRO A 73 4.75 -12.38 21.03
N GLY A 74 5.52 -11.55 21.74
CA GLY A 74 6.95 -11.37 21.49
C GLY A 74 7.28 -10.47 20.31
N SER A 75 8.58 -10.39 19.98
CA SER A 75 9.11 -9.55 18.90
C SER A 75 8.79 -10.07 17.49
N GLU A 76 8.23 -11.28 17.39
CA GLU A 76 7.81 -11.91 16.14
C GLU A 76 6.31 -11.75 15.89
N ALA A 77 5.63 -10.95 16.72
CA ALA A 77 4.21 -10.68 16.57
C ALA A 77 3.93 -10.06 15.20
N VAL A 78 2.81 -10.47 14.61
CA VAL A 78 2.35 -9.94 13.33
C VAL A 78 1.66 -8.61 13.58
N GLY A 79 2.05 -7.57 12.85
CA GLY A 79 1.33 -6.31 12.78
C GLY A 79 0.14 -6.44 11.85
N GLU A 80 -1.08 -6.43 12.39
CA GLU A 80 -2.31 -6.27 11.61
C GLU A 80 -2.61 -4.78 11.44
N VAL A 81 -2.77 -4.34 10.20
CA VAL A 81 -3.12 -2.97 9.84
C VAL A 81 -4.55 -2.93 9.30
N GLU A 82 -5.38 -2.10 9.90
CA GLU A 82 -6.63 -1.60 9.32
C GLU A 82 -6.38 -0.26 8.65
N LEU A 83 -6.72 -0.17 7.38
CA LEU A 83 -6.57 1.05 6.58
C LEU A 83 -7.91 1.44 5.98
N GLU A 84 -8.34 2.68 6.24
CA GLU A 84 -9.42 3.33 5.49
C GLU A 84 -8.79 4.40 4.60
N VAL A 85 -9.02 4.29 3.29
CA VAL A 85 -8.55 5.25 2.29
C VAL A 85 -9.69 5.85 1.50
N GLU A 86 -9.57 7.13 1.22
CA GLU A 86 -10.38 7.85 0.25
C GLU A 86 -9.65 7.84 -1.09
N LEU A 87 -10.25 7.14 -2.04
CA LEU A 87 -9.88 7.11 -3.45
C LEU A 87 -10.87 7.99 -4.22
N PRO A 88 -10.62 8.34 -5.49
CA PRO A 88 -11.47 9.27 -6.22
C PRO A 88 -12.95 8.83 -6.22
N GLY A 89 -13.78 9.62 -5.54
CA GLY A 89 -15.23 9.39 -5.41
C GLY A 89 -15.64 8.23 -4.49
N ARG A 90 -14.72 7.64 -3.70
CA ARG A 90 -15.04 6.46 -2.88
C ARG A 90 -14.10 6.24 -1.71
N ARG A 91 -14.66 5.81 -0.57
CA ARG A 91 -13.88 5.23 0.54
C ARG A 91 -13.82 3.70 0.48
N VAL A 92 -12.66 3.16 0.85
CA VAL A 92 -12.40 1.72 0.93
C VAL A 92 -11.71 1.43 2.25
N ALA A 93 -12.25 0.47 3.00
CA ALA A 93 -11.63 -0.06 4.21
C ALA A 93 -11.09 -1.46 3.94
N VAL A 94 -9.86 -1.71 4.34
CA VAL A 94 -9.12 -2.95 4.10
C VAL A 94 -8.27 -3.34 5.31
N ARG A 95 -7.88 -4.60 5.36
CA ARG A 95 -6.93 -5.14 6.33
C ARG A 95 -5.78 -5.83 5.61
N ALA A 96 -4.59 -5.71 6.17
CA ALA A 96 -3.42 -6.49 5.78
C ALA A 96 -2.54 -6.75 7.01
N SER A 97 -1.69 -7.76 6.91
CA SER A 97 -0.86 -8.18 8.03
C SER A 97 0.56 -8.50 7.55
N SER A 98 1.56 -8.06 8.31
CA SER A 98 2.97 -8.42 8.12
C SER A 98 3.69 -8.32 9.47
N THR A 99 4.80 -9.01 9.65
CA THR A 99 5.72 -8.78 10.78
C THR A 99 6.30 -7.36 10.76
N ASP A 100 6.23 -6.69 9.62
CA ASP A 100 6.57 -5.28 9.45
C ASP A 100 5.31 -4.44 9.22
N VAL A 101 5.00 -3.55 10.16
CA VAL A 101 3.82 -2.68 10.10
C VAL A 101 3.85 -1.73 8.90
N VAL A 102 5.05 -1.30 8.45
CA VAL A 102 5.19 -0.43 7.28
C VAL A 102 4.86 -1.18 6.00
N GLU A 103 5.32 -2.42 5.88
CA GLU A 103 4.95 -3.31 4.78
C GLU A 103 3.44 -3.62 4.79
N ALA A 104 2.88 -3.94 5.96
CA ALA A 104 1.44 -4.18 6.12
C ALA A 104 0.61 -2.99 5.62
N ALA A 105 1.05 -1.75 5.87
CA ALA A 105 0.39 -0.56 5.36
C ALA A 105 0.43 -0.47 3.82
N GLY A 106 1.57 -0.79 3.21
CA GLY A 106 1.71 -0.84 1.75
C GLY A 106 0.81 -1.91 1.12
N LEU A 107 0.80 -3.12 1.69
CA LEU A 107 -0.07 -4.23 1.28
C LEU A 107 -1.56 -3.84 1.38
N ALA A 108 -1.94 -3.18 2.48
CA ALA A 108 -3.30 -2.68 2.66
C ALA A 108 -3.68 -1.69 1.54
N LEU A 109 -2.83 -0.70 1.23
CA LEU A 109 -3.15 0.26 0.16
C LEU A 109 -3.29 -0.41 -1.21
N VAL A 110 -2.41 -1.36 -1.56
CA VAL A 110 -2.53 -2.14 -2.80
C VAL A 110 -3.84 -2.93 -2.83
N ALA A 111 -4.24 -3.54 -1.71
CA ALA A 111 -5.54 -4.21 -1.60
C ALA A 111 -6.72 -3.25 -1.81
N ALA A 112 -6.65 -2.03 -1.27
CA ALA A 112 -7.67 -1.01 -1.47
C ALA A 112 -7.78 -0.58 -2.93
N LEU A 113 -6.66 -0.37 -3.61
CA LEU A 113 -6.60 -0.04 -5.04
C LEU A 113 -7.19 -1.16 -5.91
N ASN A 114 -6.91 -2.42 -5.57
CA ASN A 114 -7.48 -3.57 -6.26
C ASN A 114 -8.99 -3.66 -6.07
N GLN A 115 -9.50 -3.45 -4.86
CA GLN A 115 -10.94 -3.41 -4.59
C GLN A 115 -11.64 -2.25 -5.29
N TYR A 116 -10.97 -1.09 -5.40
CA TYR A 116 -11.46 0.07 -6.13
C TYR A 116 -11.57 -0.21 -7.64
N ASN A 117 -10.55 -0.86 -8.22
CA ASN A 117 -10.53 -1.18 -9.65
C ASN A 117 -11.55 -2.27 -10.02
N ALA A 118 -11.72 -3.30 -9.19
CA ALA A 118 -12.70 -4.38 -9.45
C ALA A 118 -14.16 -3.89 -9.52
N LYS A 119 -14.46 -2.73 -8.93
CA LYS A 119 -15.82 -2.16 -8.87
C LYS A 119 -16.04 -1.04 -9.89
N ARG A 120 -15.05 -0.70 -10.72
CA ARG A 120 -15.23 0.15 -11.91
C ARG A 120 -15.45 -0.78 -13.11
N PRO A 121 -16.58 -0.70 -13.83
CA PRO A 121 -16.68 -1.41 -15.11
C PRO A 121 -15.56 -0.92 -16.02
N ALA A 122 -14.88 -1.85 -16.70
CA ALA A 122 -13.90 -1.52 -17.73
C ALA A 122 -14.56 -0.52 -18.69
N ARG A 123 -13.98 0.68 -18.83
CA ARG A 123 -14.39 1.60 -19.90
C ARG A 123 -14.05 0.91 -21.21
N GLY A 124 -15.08 0.50 -21.95
CA GLY A 124 -14.99 0.11 -23.35
C GLY A 124 -14.70 1.31 -24.25
#